data_AF-A0A120KZK6-F1
#
_entry.id   AF-A0A120KZK6-F1
#
_cell.length_a   1.000
_cell.length_b   1.000
_cell.length_c   1.000
_cell.angle_alpha   90.00
_cell.angle_beta   90.00
_cell.angle_gamma   90.00
#
_symmetry.space_group_name_H-M   'P 1'
#
loop_
_entity.id
_entity.type
_entity.pdbx_description
1 polymer ?
#
loop_
_entity_poly.entity_id
_entity_poly.type
_entity_poly.pdbx_seq_one_letter_code
_entity_poly.pdbx_strand_id
1 'polypeptide(L)'
;MGPSVLFVAKDCPVTGDKLSLVVISHGFLLPLGNVAHPPEGWTGPEPYTRFLLSAFDRWIELDGAAPRIRLFETLIRGHLGQKAHLDALGGDLGALCVVETNGAIGISDVIRFCGGTVAKDGITVYDTPFSEHASSLGVDLVQDPAPACKRCSEFAACGGGYVPHRFDGVNFQNPSLYCQTLFALSRRAKQTLMDALPPSMIRETST
;
A
#
# COMPACT_ATOMS: atom_id res chain seq x y z
N MET A 1 -24.26 3.85 -16.91
CA MET A 1 -23.35 4.96 -17.25
C MET A 1 -22.46 5.20 -16.03
N GLY A 2 -21.24 4.68 -16.03
CA GLY A 2 -20.29 4.86 -14.92
C GLY A 2 -19.45 6.13 -15.14
N PRO A 3 -19.10 6.88 -14.09
CA PRO A 3 -18.28 8.08 -14.25
C PRO A 3 -16.83 7.70 -14.52
N SER A 4 -16.25 8.28 -15.55
CA SER A 4 -14.81 8.22 -15.84
C SER A 4 -14.09 9.24 -14.96
N VAL A 5 -13.17 8.79 -14.11
CA VAL A 5 -12.29 9.68 -13.34
C VAL A 5 -11.07 10.02 -14.21
N LEU A 6 -10.92 11.30 -14.54
CA LEU A 6 -9.78 11.85 -15.27
C LEU A 6 -8.74 12.34 -14.26
N PHE A 7 -7.57 11.68 -14.19
CA PHE A 7 -6.43 12.18 -13.43
C PHE A 7 -5.58 13.10 -14.32
N VAL A 8 -5.51 14.39 -13.98
CA VAL A 8 -4.60 15.36 -14.62
C VAL A 8 -3.38 15.53 -13.70
N ALA A 9 -2.20 15.13 -14.18
CA ALA A 9 -0.94 15.36 -13.48
C ALA A 9 -0.57 16.86 -13.54
N LYS A 10 -0.16 17.43 -12.39
CA LYS A 10 -0.10 18.88 -12.18
C LYS A 10 1.13 19.60 -12.75
N ASP A 11 2.14 18.90 -13.26
CA ASP A 11 3.39 19.55 -13.73
C ASP A 11 3.93 18.93 -15.03
N CYS A 12 3.24 19.15 -16.16
CA CYS A 12 3.74 18.79 -17.50
C CYS A 12 4.07 20.06 -18.31
N PRO A 13 5.35 20.39 -18.57
CA PRO A 13 5.70 21.44 -19.50
C PRO A 13 5.46 20.95 -20.94
N VAL A 14 4.49 21.57 -21.61
CA VAL A 14 4.16 21.25 -23.00
C VAL A 14 5.15 21.97 -23.92
N THR A 15 6.09 21.23 -24.49
CA THR A 15 6.89 21.70 -25.64
C THR A 15 6.80 20.70 -26.79
N GLY A 16 6.17 21.14 -27.90
CA GLY A 16 6.38 20.72 -29.28
C GLY A 16 6.48 19.23 -29.63
N ASP A 17 5.42 18.72 -30.26
CA ASP A 17 5.42 17.72 -31.35
C ASP A 17 5.90 16.27 -31.16
N LYS A 18 6.03 15.78 -29.93
CA LYS A 18 5.90 14.34 -29.64
C LYS A 18 5.18 14.14 -28.32
N LEU A 19 3.95 13.63 -28.36
CA LEU A 19 3.28 13.02 -27.20
C LEU A 19 4.05 11.74 -26.83
N SER A 20 5.21 11.89 -26.20
CA SER A 20 5.76 10.83 -25.37
C SER A 20 4.91 10.77 -24.11
N LEU A 21 3.94 9.86 -24.11
CA LEU A 21 3.16 9.50 -22.93
C LEU A 21 4.11 8.84 -21.92
N VAL A 22 4.80 9.65 -21.11
CA VAL A 22 5.74 9.16 -20.11
C VAL A 22 5.01 9.05 -18.77
N VAL A 23 5.22 7.89 -18.14
CA VAL A 23 4.68 7.39 -16.86
C VAL A 23 3.34 6.67 -16.94
N ILE A 24 3.39 5.38 -17.31
CA ILE A 24 2.42 4.39 -16.80
C ILE A 24 3.15 3.59 -15.72
N SER A 25 3.10 4.08 -14.48
CA SER A 25 3.44 3.24 -13.34
C SER A 25 2.37 2.16 -13.21
N HIS A 26 2.73 0.90 -13.40
CA HIS A 26 1.81 -0.22 -13.25
C HIS A 26 1.76 -0.66 -11.78
N GLY A 27 0.57 -0.99 -11.30
CA GLY A 27 0.35 -1.51 -9.96
C GLY A 27 -0.06 -2.97 -10.01
N PHE A 28 0.64 -3.84 -9.28
CA PHE A 28 0.07 -5.13 -8.92
C PHE A 28 -0.90 -4.91 -7.76
N LEU A 29 -2.17 -5.20 -8.01
CA LEU A 29 -3.22 -5.15 -7.01
C LEU A 29 -3.47 -6.58 -6.54
N LEU A 30 -3.32 -6.80 -5.23
CA LEU A 30 -3.77 -8.03 -4.60
C LEU A 30 -5.31 -8.00 -4.54
N PRO A 31 -5.99 -9.15 -4.73
CA PRO A 31 -7.44 -9.19 -4.69
C PRO A 31 -8.00 -8.58 -3.40
N LEU A 32 -9.11 -7.88 -3.53
CA LEU A 32 -9.76 -7.29 -2.39
C LEU A 32 -10.39 -8.37 -1.52
N GLY A 33 -10.06 -8.37 -0.24
CA GLY A 33 -10.63 -9.23 0.78
C GLY A 33 -9.98 -8.96 2.13
N ASN A 34 -10.51 -9.53 3.20
CA ASN A 34 -9.97 -9.36 4.55
C ASN A 34 -9.98 -10.69 5.31
N VAL A 35 -9.54 -10.67 6.57
CA VAL A 35 -9.43 -11.87 7.39
C VAL A 35 -10.80 -12.52 7.63
N ALA A 36 -11.86 -11.72 7.80
CA ALA A 36 -13.23 -12.24 7.93
C ALA A 36 -13.83 -12.73 6.61
N HIS A 37 -13.58 -12.01 5.53
CA HIS A 37 -14.18 -12.20 4.21
C HIS A 37 -13.04 -12.23 3.17
N PRO A 38 -12.37 -13.38 3.01
CA PRO A 38 -11.28 -13.49 2.06
C PRO A 38 -11.82 -13.38 0.62
N PRO A 39 -10.94 -13.10 -0.37
CA PRO A 39 -11.34 -13.03 -1.77
C PRO A 39 -12.03 -14.31 -2.25
N GLU A 40 -12.86 -14.20 -3.28
CA GLU A 40 -13.47 -15.36 -3.91
C GLU A 40 -12.38 -16.33 -4.42
N GLY A 41 -12.57 -17.63 -4.16
CA GLY A 41 -11.59 -18.66 -4.53
C GLY A 41 -10.30 -18.66 -3.70
N TRP A 42 -10.32 -18.03 -2.51
CA TRP A 42 -9.16 -17.99 -1.63
C TRP A 42 -8.66 -19.39 -1.23
N THR A 43 -7.42 -19.69 -1.61
CA THR A 43 -6.70 -20.93 -1.26
C THR A 43 -5.48 -20.66 -0.39
N GLY A 44 -5.39 -19.45 0.17
CA GLY A 44 -4.23 -18.95 0.89
C GLY A 44 -3.38 -17.98 0.06
N PRO A 45 -2.31 -17.44 0.67
CA PRO A 45 -1.46 -16.42 0.06
C PRO A 45 -0.50 -16.97 -1.02
N GLU A 46 -0.29 -18.28 -1.05
CA GLU A 46 0.76 -18.93 -1.83
C GLU A 46 0.74 -18.63 -3.34
N PRO A 47 -0.41 -18.62 -4.04
CA PRO A 47 -0.45 -18.26 -5.46
C PRO A 47 0.08 -16.84 -5.72
N TYR A 48 -0.25 -15.90 -4.84
CA TYR A 48 0.17 -14.51 -4.93
C TYR A 48 1.64 -14.34 -4.57
N THR A 49 2.13 -15.10 -3.59
CA THR A 49 3.56 -15.18 -3.25
C THR A 49 4.37 -15.61 -4.46
N ARG A 50 4.00 -16.73 -5.09
CA ARG A 50 4.70 -17.24 -6.26
C ARG A 50 4.71 -16.23 -7.40
N PHE A 51 3.54 -15.66 -7.72
CA PHE A 51 3.41 -14.67 -8.78
C PHE A 51 4.29 -13.44 -8.53
N LEU A 52 4.19 -12.83 -7.35
CA LEU A 52 4.91 -11.59 -7.07
C LEU A 52 6.42 -11.79 -6.98
N LEU A 53 6.89 -12.94 -6.47
CA LEU A 53 8.31 -13.27 -6.49
C LEU A 53 8.83 -13.46 -7.93
N SER A 54 8.13 -14.25 -8.75
CA SER A 54 8.53 -14.44 -10.15
C SER A 54 8.48 -13.13 -10.95
N ALA A 55 7.47 -12.29 -10.70
CA ALA A 55 7.36 -10.98 -11.34
C ALA A 55 8.47 -10.03 -10.88
N PHE A 56 8.85 -10.06 -9.59
CA PHE A 56 9.95 -9.27 -9.05
C PHE A 56 11.29 -9.70 -9.64
N ASP A 57 11.58 -10.99 -9.67
CA ASP A 57 12.81 -11.52 -10.25
C ASP A 57 12.93 -11.12 -11.72
N ARG A 58 11.84 -11.28 -12.49
CA ARG A 58 11.80 -10.86 -13.89
C ARG A 58 11.98 -9.34 -14.05
N TRP A 59 11.42 -8.56 -13.14
CA TRP A 59 11.54 -7.10 -13.15
C TRP A 59 13.00 -6.66 -12.91
N ILE A 60 13.71 -7.32 -11.99
CA ILE A 60 15.14 -7.09 -11.76
C ILE A 60 15.98 -7.46 -12.98
N GLU A 61 15.70 -8.60 -13.63
CA GLU A 61 16.42 -9.04 -14.84
C GLU A 61 16.29 -8.06 -16.03
N LEU A 62 15.17 -7.33 -16.10
CA LEU A 62 14.95 -6.35 -17.16
C LEU A 62 15.74 -5.06 -16.97
N ASP A 63 16.25 -4.79 -15.76
CA ASP A 63 17.06 -3.61 -15.41
C ASP A 63 16.49 -2.29 -15.99
N GLY A 64 17.27 -1.51 -16.74
CA GLY A 64 16.82 -0.24 -17.32
C GLY A 64 15.68 -0.35 -18.33
N ALA A 65 15.36 -1.55 -18.82
CA ALA A 65 14.20 -1.80 -19.68
C ALA A 65 12.93 -2.17 -18.90
N ALA A 66 13.01 -2.32 -17.57
CA ALA A 66 11.88 -2.71 -16.74
C ALA A 66 10.82 -1.59 -16.67
N PRO A 67 9.51 -1.93 -16.76
CA PRO A 67 8.47 -0.94 -16.51
C PRO A 67 8.48 -0.49 -15.06
N ARG A 68 7.98 0.72 -14.78
CA ARG A 68 7.85 1.21 -13.40
C ARG A 68 6.76 0.43 -12.67
N ILE A 69 7.12 -0.28 -11.60
CA ILE A 69 6.18 -1.04 -10.77
C ILE A 69 6.23 -0.48 -9.35
N ARG A 70 5.21 0.32 -9.01
CA ARG A 70 5.17 1.10 -7.77
C ARG A 70 5.32 0.24 -6.51
N LEU A 71 4.76 -0.97 -6.52
CA LEU A 71 4.87 -1.90 -5.41
C LEU A 71 6.35 -2.27 -5.12
N PHE A 72 7.10 -2.64 -6.16
CA PHE A 72 8.49 -3.07 -6.05
C PHE A 72 9.41 -1.91 -5.67
N GLU A 73 9.25 -0.76 -6.35
CA GLU A 73 10.03 0.43 -6.06
C GLU A 73 9.81 0.95 -4.64
N THR A 74 8.56 0.93 -4.16
CA THR A 74 8.23 1.39 -2.81
C THR A 74 8.82 0.45 -1.75
N LEU A 75 8.78 -0.88 -1.97
CA LEU A 75 9.43 -1.83 -1.07
C LEU A 75 10.95 -1.62 -0.99
N ILE A 76 11.60 -1.41 -2.13
CA ILE A 76 13.04 -1.13 -2.20
C ILE A 76 13.37 0.16 -1.43
N ARG A 77 12.60 1.24 -1.67
CA ARG A 77 12.74 2.51 -0.95
C ARG A 77 12.52 2.35 0.56
N GLY A 78 11.60 1.46 0.95
CA GLY A 78 11.38 1.04 2.33
C GLY A 78 12.66 0.55 3.02
N HIS A 79 13.39 -0.34 2.36
CA HIS A 79 14.69 -0.84 2.85
C HIS A 79 15.80 0.23 2.86
N LEU A 80 15.64 1.29 2.09
CA LEU A 80 16.53 2.47 2.11
C LEU A 80 16.09 3.53 3.13
N GLY A 81 15.14 3.21 4.02
CA GLY A 81 14.70 4.07 5.11
C GLY A 81 13.61 5.07 4.74
N GLN A 82 13.05 5.01 3.53
CA GLN A 82 11.89 5.83 3.18
C GLN A 82 10.59 5.18 3.69
N LYS A 83 9.71 5.96 4.33
CA LYS A 83 8.39 5.46 4.75
C LYS A 83 7.58 5.05 3.52
N ALA A 84 6.88 3.92 3.59
CA ALA A 84 5.92 3.52 2.56
C ALA A 84 4.76 4.53 2.51
N HIS A 85 4.54 5.14 1.34
CA HIS A 85 3.40 6.02 1.07
C HIS A 85 2.32 5.34 0.22
N LEU A 86 2.56 4.09 -0.17
CA LEU A 86 1.61 3.31 -0.95
C LEU A 86 0.62 2.64 -0.01
N ASP A 87 -0.68 2.89 -0.19
CA ASP A 87 -1.74 2.28 0.64
C ASP A 87 -1.62 0.77 0.74
N ALA A 88 -1.27 0.10 -0.36
CA ALA A 88 -1.05 -1.35 -0.43
C ALA A 88 0.06 -1.85 0.53
N LEU A 89 0.92 -0.95 1.02
CA LEU A 89 2.02 -1.18 1.94
C LEU A 89 1.87 -0.34 3.23
N GLY A 90 0.64 -0.18 3.74
CA GLY A 90 0.40 0.51 5.00
C GLY A 90 0.59 2.02 4.93
N GLY A 91 0.21 2.61 3.79
CA GLY A 91 0.21 4.06 3.58
C GLY A 91 -0.55 4.83 4.66
N ASP A 92 -0.28 6.13 4.72
CA ASP A 92 -0.78 7.00 5.78
C ASP A 92 -2.23 7.44 5.51
N LEU A 93 -3.20 6.73 6.07
CA LEU A 93 -4.62 7.07 5.98
C LEU A 93 -4.93 8.41 6.64
N GLY A 94 -4.10 8.90 7.57
CA GLY A 94 -4.26 10.25 8.13
C GLY A 94 -3.93 11.36 7.13
N ALA A 95 -3.21 11.02 6.05
CA ALA A 95 -2.94 11.90 4.92
C ALA A 95 -3.95 11.70 3.77
N LEU A 96 -4.90 10.77 3.89
CA LEU A 96 -5.91 10.45 2.89
C LEU A 96 -7.28 10.98 3.34
N CYS A 97 -7.85 11.90 2.55
CA CYS A 97 -9.18 12.44 2.78
C CYS A 97 -10.10 12.04 1.62
N VAL A 98 -11.07 11.15 1.88
CA VAL A 98 -12.07 10.74 0.89
C VAL A 98 -13.32 11.59 1.08
N VAL A 99 -13.71 12.32 0.04
CA VAL A 99 -14.91 13.16 0.02
C VAL A 99 -15.96 12.55 -0.91
N GLU A 100 -17.12 12.23 -0.36
CA GLU A 100 -18.25 11.69 -1.10
C GLU A 100 -19.06 12.77 -1.81
N THR A 101 -19.90 12.35 -2.77
CA THR A 101 -20.73 13.26 -3.57
C THR A 101 -21.71 14.12 -2.78
N ASN A 102 -22.08 13.70 -1.56
CA ASN A 102 -22.93 14.46 -0.64
C ASN A 102 -22.13 15.35 0.34
N GLY A 103 -20.79 15.39 0.22
CA GLY A 103 -19.90 16.12 1.11
C GLY A 103 -19.52 15.37 2.39
N ALA A 104 -19.92 14.12 2.56
CA ALA A 104 -19.47 13.29 3.67
C ALA A 104 -17.97 12.95 3.53
N ILE A 105 -17.25 12.88 4.65
CA ILE A 105 -15.82 12.53 4.67
C ILE A 105 -15.65 11.15 5.29
N GLY A 106 -14.91 10.27 4.61
CA GLY A 106 -14.59 8.91 5.06
C GLY A 106 -13.07 8.67 5.20
N ILE A 107 -12.71 7.59 5.88
CA ILE A 107 -11.31 7.19 6.12
C ILE A 107 -10.62 6.72 4.83
N SER A 108 -11.30 5.83 4.11
CA SER A 108 -10.86 5.26 2.83
C SER A 108 -12.09 4.69 2.14
N ASP A 109 -12.16 4.86 0.83
CA ASP A 109 -13.19 4.27 -0.03
C ASP A 109 -13.27 2.75 0.15
N VAL A 110 -12.13 2.10 0.32
CA VAL A 110 -12.05 0.66 0.49
C VAL A 110 -12.42 0.22 1.91
N ILE A 111 -12.03 0.94 2.96
CA ILE A 111 -12.37 0.53 4.35
C ILE A 111 -13.88 0.36 4.56
N ARG A 112 -14.73 0.99 3.75
CA ARG A 112 -16.18 0.80 3.77
C ARG A 112 -16.62 -0.66 3.69
N PHE A 113 -15.91 -1.51 2.95
CA PHE A 113 -16.31 -2.93 2.82
C PHE A 113 -16.10 -3.72 4.13
N CYS A 114 -15.32 -3.20 5.09
CA CYS A 114 -15.18 -3.77 6.43
C CYS A 114 -16.46 -3.58 7.27
N GLY A 115 -17.34 -2.65 6.92
CA GLY A 115 -18.57 -2.40 7.66
C GLY A 115 -18.34 -1.78 9.05
N GLY A 116 -19.30 -1.96 9.96
CA GLY A 116 -19.19 -1.46 11.32
C GLY A 116 -19.13 0.07 11.43
N THR A 117 -18.45 0.58 12.45
CA THR A 117 -18.29 2.03 12.69
C THR A 117 -17.35 2.69 11.68
N VAL A 118 -16.35 1.96 11.19
CA VAL A 118 -15.34 2.47 10.23
C VAL A 118 -15.89 2.67 8.82
N ALA A 119 -17.03 2.08 8.50
CA ALA A 119 -17.74 2.30 7.24
C ALA A 119 -18.70 3.50 7.27
N LYS A 120 -18.94 4.09 8.45
CA LYS A 120 -19.85 5.23 8.61
C LYS A 120 -19.09 6.54 8.40
N ASP A 121 -19.70 7.44 7.64
CA ASP A 121 -19.20 8.80 7.51
C ASP A 121 -19.77 9.63 8.66
N GLY A 122 -18.92 9.89 9.65
CA GLY A 122 -19.32 10.64 10.86
C GLY A 122 -19.20 12.15 10.72
N ILE A 123 -18.59 12.64 9.64
CA ILE A 123 -18.22 14.05 9.46
C ILE A 123 -18.47 14.52 8.01
N THR A 124 -18.54 15.84 7.81
CA THR A 124 -18.79 16.46 6.50
C THR A 124 -17.83 17.60 6.22
N VAL A 125 -17.68 17.96 4.94
CA VAL A 125 -16.89 19.14 4.50
C VAL A 125 -17.46 20.47 4.99
N TYR A 126 -18.71 20.50 5.45
CA TYR A 126 -19.37 21.72 5.92
C TYR A 126 -19.08 21.99 7.40
N ASP A 127 -18.82 20.94 8.18
CA ASP A 127 -18.72 21.02 9.65
C ASP A 127 -17.34 20.62 10.18
N THR A 128 -16.43 20.10 9.34
CA THR A 128 -15.13 19.58 9.77
C THR A 128 -14.00 20.10 8.87
N PRO A 129 -13.01 20.82 9.42
CA PRO A 129 -11.80 21.16 8.70
C PRO A 129 -11.03 19.91 8.23
N PHE A 130 -10.46 19.95 7.01
CA PHE A 130 -9.63 18.84 6.53
C PHE A 130 -8.42 18.55 7.42
N SER A 131 -7.93 19.50 8.22
CA SER A 131 -6.86 19.22 9.18
C SER A 131 -7.29 18.31 10.34
N GLU A 132 -8.59 18.18 10.59
CA GLU A 132 -9.15 17.47 11.74
C GLU A 132 -9.85 16.15 11.34
N HIS A 133 -9.93 15.83 10.04
CA HIS A 133 -10.66 14.65 9.56
C HIS A 133 -10.14 13.35 10.18
N ALA A 134 -8.82 13.17 10.26
CA ALA A 134 -8.21 11.93 10.71
C ALA A 134 -8.49 11.65 12.20
N SER A 135 -8.38 12.68 13.04
CA SER A 135 -8.70 12.57 14.47
C SER A 135 -10.21 12.39 14.69
N SER A 136 -11.04 13.12 13.94
CA SER A 136 -12.51 13.03 14.02
C SER A 136 -13.05 11.66 13.59
N LEU A 137 -12.39 11.02 12.62
CA LEU A 137 -12.72 9.68 12.15
C LEU A 137 -12.04 8.55 12.95
N GLY A 138 -11.15 8.89 13.89
CA GLY A 138 -10.42 7.89 14.69
C GLY A 138 -9.49 7.01 13.85
N VAL A 139 -8.81 7.57 12.85
CA VAL A 139 -7.93 6.83 11.91
C VAL A 139 -6.87 6.00 12.63
N ASP A 140 -6.30 6.50 13.73
CA ASP A 140 -5.28 5.79 14.51
C ASP A 140 -5.76 4.45 15.07
N LEU A 141 -7.06 4.33 15.41
CA LEU A 141 -7.65 3.09 15.92
C LEU A 141 -7.70 1.99 14.84
N VAL A 142 -7.61 2.39 13.57
CA VAL A 142 -7.70 1.51 12.40
C VAL A 142 -6.31 1.22 11.83
N GLN A 143 -5.46 2.25 11.73
CA GLN A 143 -4.14 2.15 11.10
C GLN A 143 -3.06 1.57 12.03
N ASP A 144 -3.18 1.70 13.36
CA ASP A 144 -2.13 1.26 14.32
C ASP A 144 -1.62 -0.15 13.97
N PRO A 145 -0.30 -0.36 13.84
CA PRO A 145 0.24 -1.64 13.39
C PRO A 145 -0.17 -2.80 14.31
N ALA A 146 -0.54 -3.93 13.69
CA ALA A 146 -0.86 -5.14 14.42
C ALA A 146 0.31 -5.57 15.32
N PRO A 147 0.07 -6.24 16.47
CA PRO A 147 1.13 -6.61 17.41
C PRO A 147 2.25 -7.46 16.80
N ALA A 148 1.93 -8.29 15.80
CA ALA A 148 2.92 -9.07 15.06
C ALA A 148 3.81 -8.18 14.18
N CYS A 149 3.25 -7.13 13.57
CA CYS A 149 3.98 -6.19 12.71
C CYS A 149 4.98 -5.36 13.53
N LYS A 150 4.64 -4.98 14.76
CA LYS A 150 5.53 -4.25 15.68
C LYS A 150 6.84 -4.99 16.00
N ARG A 151 6.90 -6.31 15.79
CA ARG A 151 8.07 -7.16 16.00
C ARG A 151 8.69 -7.71 14.70
N CYS A 152 8.15 -7.32 13.54
CA CYS A 152 8.55 -7.89 12.26
C CYS A 152 9.74 -7.12 11.66
N SER A 153 10.78 -7.84 11.23
CA SER A 153 11.98 -7.26 10.61
C SER A 153 11.69 -6.54 9.29
N GLU A 154 10.61 -6.90 8.61
CA GLU A 154 10.22 -6.37 7.30
C GLU A 154 9.19 -5.25 7.38
N PHE A 155 8.75 -4.88 8.59
CA PHE A 155 7.66 -3.93 8.78
C PHE A 155 7.95 -2.56 8.19
N ALA A 156 9.19 -2.06 8.32
CA ALA A 156 9.57 -0.76 7.76
C ALA A 156 9.36 -0.68 6.24
N ALA A 157 9.50 -1.80 5.52
CA ALA A 157 9.33 -1.86 4.08
C ALA A 157 7.87 -2.16 3.66
N CYS A 158 7.19 -3.07 4.36
CA CYS A 158 5.84 -3.50 3.96
C CYS A 158 4.70 -2.71 4.63
N GLY A 159 4.98 -1.96 5.70
CA GLY A 159 4.02 -1.18 6.49
C GLY A 159 2.86 -1.98 7.11
N GLY A 160 2.94 -3.32 7.13
CA GLY A 160 1.84 -4.19 7.56
C GLY A 160 0.83 -4.48 6.45
N GLY A 161 1.08 -4.02 5.23
CA GLY A 161 0.21 -4.21 4.06
C GLY A 161 -1.03 -3.33 4.09
N TYR A 162 -1.92 -3.56 3.13
CA TYR A 162 -3.14 -2.76 3.00
C TYR A 162 -4.06 -2.95 4.22
N VAL A 163 -4.44 -1.84 4.87
CA VAL A 163 -5.19 -1.85 6.14
C VAL A 163 -6.50 -2.65 6.07
N PRO A 164 -7.35 -2.52 5.03
CA PRO A 164 -8.57 -3.33 4.92
C PRO A 164 -8.33 -4.84 4.98
N HIS A 165 -7.18 -5.32 4.49
CA HIS A 165 -6.84 -6.75 4.48
C HIS A 165 -6.59 -7.32 5.89
N ARG A 166 -6.52 -6.48 6.92
CA ARG A 166 -6.30 -6.85 8.33
C ARG A 166 -7.60 -7.05 9.10
N PHE A 167 -8.75 -6.68 8.54
CA PHE A 167 -10.01 -6.68 9.24
C PHE A 167 -10.53 -8.11 9.48
N ASP A 168 -10.83 -8.46 10.74
CA ASP A 168 -11.32 -9.78 11.16
C ASP A 168 -12.82 -9.83 11.44
N GLY A 169 -13.56 -8.78 11.07
CA GLY A 169 -14.98 -8.65 11.42
C GLY A 169 -15.22 -7.78 12.66
N VAL A 170 -14.18 -7.53 13.46
CA VAL A 170 -14.26 -6.77 14.72
C VAL A 170 -13.27 -5.61 14.76
N ASN A 171 -12.00 -5.86 14.40
CA ASN A 171 -10.91 -4.91 14.55
C ASN A 171 -9.85 -5.10 13.45
N PHE A 172 -8.82 -4.24 13.46
CA PHE A 172 -7.73 -4.27 12.49
C PHE A 172 -6.43 -4.83 13.06
N GLN A 173 -6.37 -5.29 14.30
CA GLN A 173 -5.14 -5.69 15.00
C GLN A 173 -4.56 -7.04 14.56
N ASN A 174 -4.90 -7.48 13.34
CA ASN A 174 -4.37 -8.68 12.71
C ASN A 174 -3.35 -8.32 11.62
N PRO A 175 -2.41 -9.23 11.30
CA PRO A 175 -1.63 -9.10 10.08
C PRO A 175 -2.53 -9.06 8.85
N SER A 176 -2.03 -8.47 7.76
CA SER A 176 -2.70 -8.54 6.45
C SER A 176 -2.93 -10.01 6.05
N LEU A 177 -4.06 -10.29 5.40
CA LEU A 177 -4.32 -11.57 4.72
C LEU A 177 -3.16 -12.00 3.79
N TYR A 178 -2.39 -11.03 3.27
CA TYR A 178 -1.22 -11.24 2.40
C TYR A 178 0.11 -11.10 3.13
N CYS A 179 0.15 -11.19 4.46
CA CYS A 179 1.35 -10.97 5.25
C CYS A 179 2.51 -11.89 4.80
N GLN A 180 2.24 -13.18 4.53
CA GLN A 180 3.26 -14.11 4.04
C GLN A 180 3.84 -13.67 2.68
N THR A 181 2.97 -13.27 1.75
CA THR A 181 3.35 -12.78 0.42
C THR A 181 4.21 -11.52 0.52
N LEU A 182 3.78 -10.53 1.29
CA LEU A 182 4.50 -9.26 1.46
C LEU A 182 5.82 -9.45 2.19
N PHE A 183 5.88 -10.35 3.18
CA PHE A 183 7.10 -10.69 3.89
C PHE A 183 8.13 -11.34 2.94
N ALA A 184 7.71 -12.33 2.15
CA ALA A 184 8.58 -12.99 1.19
C ALA A 184 9.11 -12.02 0.12
N LEU A 185 8.23 -11.18 -0.43
CA LEU A 185 8.61 -10.17 -1.41
C LEU A 185 9.55 -9.11 -0.81
N SER A 186 9.27 -8.63 0.40
CA SER A 186 10.15 -7.68 1.11
C SER A 186 11.54 -8.28 1.33
N ARG A 187 11.63 -9.52 1.80
CA ARG A 187 12.91 -10.20 1.99
C ARG A 187 13.67 -10.39 0.69
N ARG A 188 12.97 -10.72 -0.40
CA ARG A 188 13.59 -10.85 -1.72
C ARG A 188 14.17 -9.51 -2.18
N ALA A 189 13.41 -8.42 -2.05
CA ALA A 189 13.88 -7.09 -2.38
C ALA A 189 15.10 -6.66 -1.53
N LYS A 190 15.08 -6.96 -0.23
CA LYS A 190 16.22 -6.72 0.66
C LYS A 190 17.46 -7.49 0.22
N GLN A 191 17.31 -8.78 -0.10
CA GLN A 191 18.44 -9.59 -0.56
C GLN A 191 19.02 -9.04 -1.87
N THR A 192 18.16 -8.69 -2.84
CA THR A 192 18.60 -8.09 -4.10
C THR A 192 19.37 -6.78 -3.89
N LEU A 193 18.92 -5.94 -2.95
CA LEU A 193 19.66 -4.74 -2.55
C LEU A 193 21.03 -5.08 -1.97
N MET A 194 21.10 -6.05 -1.05
CA MET A 194 22.36 -6.47 -0.43
C MET A 194 23.34 -7.05 -1.45
N ASP A 195 22.85 -7.81 -2.43
CA ASP A 195 23.66 -8.41 -3.49
C ASP A 195 24.21 -7.35 -4.47
N ALA A 196 23.50 -6.24 -4.65
CA ALA A 196 23.88 -5.15 -5.56
C ALA A 196 24.80 -4.10 -4.90
N LEU A 197 24.81 -4.00 -3.57
CA LEU A 197 25.60 -3.00 -2.85
C LEU A 197 27.05 -3.47 -2.66
N PRO A 198 28.04 -2.57 -2.78
CA PRO A 198 29.42 -2.91 -2.46
C PRO A 198 29.55 -3.24 -0.97
N PRO A 199 30.39 -4.23 -0.57
CA PRO A 199 30.52 -4.65 0.83
C PRO A 199 30.83 -3.51 1.81
N SER A 200 31.53 -2.47 1.35
CA SER A 200 31.86 -1.28 2.14
C SER A 200 30.65 -0.44 2.58
N MET A 201 29.49 -0.62 1.96
CA MET A 201 28.26 0.10 2.26
C MET A 201 27.31 -0.68 3.17
N ILE A 202 27.55 -1.98 3.37
CA ILE A 202 26.75 -2.85 4.23
C ILE A 202 27.29 -2.72 5.66
N ARG A 203 26.57 -2.00 6.52
CA ARG A 203 26.84 -2.00 7.97
C ARG A 203 25.99 -3.07 8.62
N GLU A 204 26.62 -4.05 9.25
CA GLU A 204 25.90 -4.98 10.12
C GLU A 204 25.32 -4.19 11.30
N THR A 205 24.00 -4.16 11.41
CA THR A 205 23.34 -3.65 12.62
C THR A 205 23.56 -4.68 13.72
N SER A 206 24.53 -4.42 14.59
CA SER A 206 24.72 -5.19 15.82
C SER A 206 23.46 -5.09 16.66
N THR A 207 22.81 -6.24 16.90
CA THR A 207 21.70 -6.41 17.86
C THR A 207 22.11 -6.08 19.28
#